data_AF-A0A812RW61-F1
#
_entry.id   AF-A0A812RW61-F1
#
_cell.length_a   1.000
_cell.length_b   1.000
_cell.length_c   1.000
_cell.angle_alpha   90.00
_cell.angle_beta   90.00
_cell.angle_gamma   90.00
#
_symmetry.space_group_name_H-M   'P 1'
#
loop_
_entity.id
_entity.type
_entity.pdbx_description
1 polymer ?
#
loop_
_entity_poly.entity_id
_entity_poly.type
_entity_poly.pdbx_seq_one_letter_code
_entity_poly.pdbx_strand_id
1 'polypeptide(L)'
;MEWFEVIFKKVLVKKRCDEKAPSWCLLEKGRRVMVLPRRETDDKGHEWVELTPFELQRTCPDCKGRSPEEARGFLLIDGSALGLGALLQRVDFDAGPARRAAALLRAVEAAPELKAQGDRLLKRGEPKEARERYAAAHVGASWDADLRAELHIKTAEALRMEGQLEEALKEVCEACSFMDREKSAPALLLRGILRFDSGKWRESLEDIEKAQDLAARAQQSLQDLAMWLRRAREAVRRNDSRSFYAILGLRCDCDAADVRKSFHKLALQCHPDKVHSTSEVLKKSAEARFKAIQEAYEVLSDPKRRREYDYGKS
;
A
#
# COMPACT_ATOMS: atom_id res chain seq x y z
N MET A 1 -32.66 25.78 -15.05
CA MET A 1 -32.92 24.88 -13.92
C MET A 1 -32.01 23.69 -14.08
N GLU A 2 -31.43 23.17 -12.99
CA GLU A 2 -30.55 22.01 -13.01
C GLU A 2 -31.03 20.99 -11.97
N TRP A 3 -30.64 19.72 -12.15
CA TRP A 3 -31.00 18.65 -11.24
C TRP A 3 -29.75 18.13 -10.53
N PHE A 4 -29.81 18.08 -9.21
CA PHE A 4 -28.75 17.56 -8.35
C PHE A 4 -29.26 16.37 -7.56
N GLU A 5 -28.42 15.37 -7.36
CA GLU A 5 -28.71 14.26 -6.46
C GLU A 5 -27.97 14.44 -5.13
N VAL A 6 -28.68 14.22 -4.03
CA VAL A 6 -28.10 14.27 -2.68
C VAL A 6 -27.24 13.03 -2.45
N ILE A 7 -25.91 13.18 -2.44
CA ILE A 7 -24.96 12.06 -2.29
C ILE A 7 -24.57 11.76 -0.82
N PHE A 8 -24.74 12.71 0.09
CA PHE A 8 -24.50 12.53 1.52
C PHE A 8 -25.70 11.91 2.23
N LYS A 9 -25.46 11.27 3.38
CA LYS A 9 -26.53 10.65 4.20
C LYS A 9 -27.66 11.64 4.46
N LYS A 10 -27.32 12.90 4.78
CA LYS A 10 -28.25 14.00 5.10
C LYS A 10 -27.63 15.35 4.71
N VAL A 11 -28.35 16.22 4.00
CA VAL A 11 -27.89 17.57 3.58
C VAL A 11 -28.81 18.65 4.14
N LEU A 12 -28.23 19.71 4.70
CA LEU A 12 -28.96 20.85 5.30
C LEU A 12 -29.37 21.87 4.23
N VAL A 13 -30.64 22.27 4.23
CA VAL A 13 -31.13 23.42 3.45
C VAL A 13 -31.04 24.66 4.31
N LYS A 14 -30.17 25.61 3.96
CA LYS A 14 -29.90 26.81 4.76
C LYS A 14 -30.73 28.01 4.33
N LYS A 15 -31.03 28.92 5.26
CA LYS A 15 -31.78 30.17 4.95
C LYS A 15 -30.97 31.18 4.12
N ARG A 16 -29.64 31.07 4.17
CA ARG A 16 -28.68 31.95 3.49
C ARG A 16 -27.51 31.12 2.99
N CYS A 17 -26.76 31.69 2.05
CA CYS A 17 -25.46 31.21 1.58
C CYS A 17 -24.40 31.41 2.69
N ASP A 18 -24.54 30.68 3.80
CA ASP A 18 -23.65 30.70 4.96
C ASP A 18 -23.80 29.38 5.74
N GLU A 19 -22.68 28.74 6.03
CA GLU A 19 -22.58 27.48 6.78
C GLU A 19 -23.21 27.57 8.19
N LYS A 20 -23.05 28.73 8.84
CA LYS A 20 -23.58 29.01 10.17
C LYS A 20 -25.05 29.40 10.16
N ALA A 21 -25.65 29.62 8.98
CA ALA A 21 -27.06 29.96 8.90
C ALA A 21 -27.94 28.83 9.48
N PRO A 22 -29.09 29.18 10.07
CA PRO A 22 -30.05 28.17 10.50
C PRO A 22 -30.53 27.32 9.32
N SER A 23 -30.80 26.05 9.58
CA SER A 23 -31.35 25.14 8.58
C SER A 23 -32.88 25.19 8.60
N TRP A 24 -33.49 25.18 7.42
CA TRP A 24 -34.93 25.06 7.23
C TRP A 24 -35.39 23.60 7.29
N CYS A 25 -34.64 22.71 6.65
CA CYS A 25 -34.95 21.29 6.64
C CYS A 25 -33.69 20.48 6.28
N LEU A 26 -33.90 19.18 6.15
CA LEU A 26 -32.86 18.20 5.82
C LEU A 26 -33.34 17.35 4.64
N LEU A 27 -32.44 17.12 3.69
CA LEU A 27 -32.67 16.24 2.55
C LEU A 27 -31.93 14.92 2.75
N GLU A 28 -32.58 13.82 2.36
CA GLU A 28 -32.03 12.47 2.45
C GLU A 28 -31.23 12.08 1.20
N LYS A 29 -30.30 11.15 1.36
CA LYS A 29 -29.51 10.57 0.27
C LYS A 29 -30.39 10.00 -0.84
N GLY A 30 -29.98 10.19 -2.10
CA GLY A 30 -30.67 9.71 -3.30
C GLY A 30 -31.83 10.60 -3.74
N ARG A 31 -32.19 11.62 -2.96
CA ARG A 31 -33.21 12.59 -3.35
C ARG A 31 -32.65 13.49 -4.46
N ARG A 32 -33.39 13.58 -5.57
CA ARG A 32 -33.11 14.54 -6.63
C ARG A 32 -33.83 15.86 -6.34
N VAL A 33 -33.09 16.96 -6.43
CA VAL A 33 -33.58 18.31 -6.17
C VAL A 33 -33.31 19.22 -7.35
N MET A 34 -34.24 20.14 -7.58
CA MET A 34 -34.15 21.10 -8.65
C MET A 34 -33.62 22.43 -8.12
N VAL A 35 -32.54 22.92 -8.74
CA VAL A 35 -31.83 24.14 -8.33
C VAL A 35 -31.83 25.18 -9.43
N LEU A 36 -31.68 26.43 -9.02
CA LEU A 36 -31.37 27.54 -9.92
C LEU A 36 -29.94 27.37 -10.45
N PRO A 37 -29.68 27.72 -11.73
CA PRO A 37 -28.36 27.60 -12.33
C PRO A 37 -27.33 28.58 -11.76
N ARG A 38 -27.79 29.62 -11.04
CA ARG A 38 -26.93 30.60 -10.40
C ARG A 38 -26.22 29.99 -9.19
N ARG A 39 -24.93 30.30 -9.05
CA ARG A 39 -24.12 29.96 -7.88
C ARG A 39 -23.91 31.19 -7.02
N GLU A 40 -23.93 31.00 -5.71
CA GLU A 40 -23.53 32.01 -4.73
C GLU A 40 -22.34 31.49 -3.96
N THR A 41 -21.48 32.41 -3.52
CA THR A 41 -20.29 32.08 -2.76
C THR A 41 -20.37 32.79 -1.41
N ASP A 42 -20.11 32.06 -0.34
CA ASP A 42 -20.03 32.66 0.99
C ASP A 42 -18.67 33.35 1.21
N ASP A 43 -18.57 34.05 2.34
CA ASP A 43 -17.39 34.77 2.81
C ASP A 43 -16.18 33.86 3.10
N LYS A 44 -16.38 32.54 3.12
CA LYS A 44 -15.31 31.53 3.22
C LYS A 44 -14.93 30.91 1.86
N GLY A 45 -15.56 31.34 0.78
CA GLY A 45 -15.30 30.83 -0.57
C GLY A 45 -16.02 29.52 -0.91
N HIS A 46 -16.98 29.07 -0.09
CA HIS A 46 -17.78 27.90 -0.41
C HIS A 46 -18.84 28.22 -1.46
N GLU A 47 -19.11 27.29 -2.36
CA GLU A 47 -20.15 27.44 -3.36
C GLU A 47 -21.48 26.85 -2.91
N TRP A 48 -22.55 27.60 -3.17
CA TRP A 48 -23.91 27.25 -2.82
C TRP A 48 -24.80 27.30 -4.05
N VAL A 49 -25.73 26.34 -4.14
CA VAL A 49 -26.84 26.37 -5.10
C VAL A 49 -28.13 26.72 -4.40
N GLU A 50 -28.92 27.57 -5.03
CA GLU A 50 -30.25 27.89 -4.53
C GLU A 50 -31.27 26.88 -5.07
N LEU A 51 -32.10 26.34 -4.18
CA LEU A 51 -33.28 25.56 -4.55
C LEU A 51 -34.24 26.45 -5.34
N THR A 52 -34.87 25.87 -6.35
CA THR A 52 -35.98 26.58 -7.01
C THR A 52 -37.10 26.87 -6.01
N PRO A 53 -37.91 27.93 -6.19
CA PRO A 53 -39.02 28.21 -5.28
C PRO A 53 -39.97 27.02 -5.11
N PHE A 54 -40.24 26.30 -6.20
CA PHE A 54 -41.01 25.06 -6.18
C PHE A 54 -40.36 23.98 -5.28
N GLU A 55 -39.07 23.73 -5.47
CA GLU A 55 -38.35 22.70 -4.70
C GLU A 55 -38.22 23.05 -3.22
N LEU A 56 -38.02 24.33 -2.90
CA LEU A 56 -37.98 24.83 -1.52
C LEU A 56 -39.33 24.62 -0.81
N GLN A 57 -40.43 24.99 -1.45
CA GLN A 57 -41.77 24.78 -0.89
C GLN A 57 -42.12 23.28 -0.76
N ARG A 58 -41.61 22.44 -1.65
CA ARG A 58 -41.78 20.99 -1.62
C ARG A 58 -40.99 20.30 -0.51
N THR A 59 -39.83 20.84 -0.16
CA THR A 59 -38.87 20.24 0.78
C THR A 59 -38.96 20.81 2.19
N CYS A 60 -39.45 22.04 2.35
CA CYS A 60 -39.56 22.72 3.64
C CYS A 60 -41.01 23.13 3.95
N PRO A 61 -41.64 22.53 4.98
CA PRO A 61 -42.97 22.92 5.45
C PRO A 61 -43.05 24.40 5.86
N ASP A 62 -42.02 24.95 6.51
CA ASP A 62 -42.00 26.32 7.01
C ASP A 62 -41.97 27.38 5.90
N CYS A 63 -41.56 26.99 4.69
CA CYS A 63 -41.50 27.86 3.51
C CYS A 63 -42.78 27.79 2.66
N LYS A 64 -43.72 26.90 2.97
CA LYS A 64 -44.94 26.71 2.18
C LYS A 64 -45.80 27.99 2.18
N GLY A 65 -46.11 28.50 0.99
CA GLY A 65 -46.93 29.70 0.81
C GLY A 65 -46.20 31.04 0.96
N ARG A 66 -44.89 31.05 1.25
CA ARG A 66 -44.07 32.28 1.22
C ARG A 66 -43.69 32.64 -0.21
N SER A 67 -43.53 33.93 -0.48
CA SER A 67 -43.08 34.38 -1.80
C SER A 67 -41.61 33.99 -2.05
N PRO A 68 -41.18 33.86 -3.33
CA PRO A 68 -39.78 33.59 -3.66
C PRO A 68 -38.78 34.64 -3.12
N GLU A 69 -39.26 35.85 -2.85
CA GLU A 69 -38.46 36.96 -2.31
C GLU A 69 -38.31 36.86 -0.78
N GLU A 70 -39.28 36.24 -0.11
CA GLU A 70 -39.33 36.06 1.35
C GLU A 70 -38.59 34.80 1.83
N ALA A 71 -38.45 33.79 0.97
CA ALA A 71 -37.84 32.52 1.33
C ALA A 71 -36.92 32.00 0.22
N ARG A 72 -35.63 31.95 0.55
CA ARG A 72 -34.57 31.39 -0.29
C ARG A 72 -33.90 30.24 0.46
N GLY A 73 -33.57 29.18 -0.25
CA GLY A 73 -33.04 27.94 0.33
C GLY A 73 -31.77 27.54 -0.38
N PHE A 74 -30.67 27.42 0.37
CA PHE A 74 -29.35 27.16 -0.18
C PHE A 74 -28.84 25.79 0.23
N LEU A 75 -28.18 25.13 -0.71
CA LEU A 75 -27.47 23.87 -0.50
C LEU A 75 -25.99 24.09 -0.77
N LEU A 76 -25.16 23.67 0.18
CA LEU A 76 -23.71 23.70 0.03
C LEU A 76 -23.29 22.66 -1.01
N ILE A 77 -22.49 23.08 -1.99
CA ILE A 77 -21.77 22.17 -2.87
C ILE A 77 -20.47 21.77 -2.17
N ASP A 78 -20.52 20.72 -1.37
CA ASP A 78 -19.34 20.22 -0.69
C ASP A 78 -18.52 19.32 -1.64
N GLY A 79 -17.47 19.89 -2.23
CA GLY A 79 -16.49 19.17 -3.05
C GLY A 79 -15.47 18.36 -2.24
N SER A 80 -15.47 18.44 -0.90
CA SER A 80 -14.48 17.75 -0.06
C SER A 80 -14.61 16.23 -0.08
N ALA A 81 -15.82 15.69 -0.33
CA ALA A 81 -16.07 14.25 -0.45
C ALA A 81 -15.45 13.61 -1.71
N LEU A 82 -14.95 14.40 -2.66
CA LEU A 82 -14.20 13.93 -3.83
C LEU A 82 -12.69 13.76 -3.54
N GLY A 83 -12.25 13.89 -2.28
CA GLY A 83 -10.82 13.86 -1.92
C GLY A 83 -10.05 15.11 -2.37
N LEU A 84 -10.77 16.17 -2.76
CA LEU A 84 -10.18 17.39 -3.34
C LEU A 84 -9.41 18.24 -2.33
N GLY A 85 -9.55 18.01 -1.02
CA GLY A 85 -8.84 18.77 0.01
C GLY A 85 -7.31 18.74 -0.12
N ALA A 86 -6.75 17.58 -0.54
CA ALA A 86 -5.31 17.44 -0.78
C ALA A 86 -4.88 18.02 -2.16
N LEU A 87 -5.80 18.05 -3.13
CA LEU A 87 -5.60 18.63 -4.45
C LEU A 87 -5.65 20.16 -4.43
N LEU A 88 -6.53 20.74 -3.62
CA LEU A 88 -6.70 22.18 -3.45
C LEU A 88 -5.45 22.85 -2.87
N GLN A 89 -4.58 22.11 -2.17
CA GLN A 89 -3.29 22.63 -1.68
C GLN A 89 -2.21 22.76 -2.77
N ARG A 90 -2.42 22.15 -3.96
CA ARG A 90 -1.45 22.10 -5.07
C ARG A 90 -1.87 22.90 -6.31
N VAL A 91 -3.03 23.56 -6.27
CA VAL A 91 -3.56 24.38 -7.37
C VAL A 91 -3.58 25.84 -6.92
N ASP A 92 -3.13 26.73 -7.81
CA ASP A 92 -3.05 28.17 -7.59
C ASP A 92 -4.39 28.75 -7.03
N PHE A 93 -4.34 29.32 -5.82
CA PHE A 93 -5.53 29.67 -5.02
C PHE A 93 -6.31 30.88 -5.56
N ASP A 94 -5.75 31.63 -6.51
CA ASP A 94 -6.40 32.79 -7.13
C ASP A 94 -7.40 32.42 -8.25
N ALA A 95 -7.49 31.15 -8.62
CA ALA A 95 -8.40 30.68 -9.66
C ALA A 95 -9.80 30.36 -9.08
N GLY A 96 -10.84 30.99 -9.63
CA GLY A 96 -12.23 30.72 -9.26
C GLY A 96 -12.67 29.26 -9.47
N PRO A 97 -13.77 28.82 -8.83
CA PRO A 97 -14.15 27.41 -8.72
C PRO A 97 -14.27 26.65 -10.06
N ALA A 98 -14.79 27.28 -11.10
CA ALA A 98 -14.89 26.69 -12.44
C ALA A 98 -13.52 26.34 -13.05
N ARG A 99 -12.50 27.18 -12.82
CA ARG A 99 -11.12 26.91 -13.27
C ARG A 99 -10.49 25.76 -12.50
N ARG A 100 -10.81 25.63 -11.20
CA ARG A 100 -10.38 24.51 -10.36
C ARG A 100 -11.01 23.20 -10.80
N ALA A 101 -12.33 23.18 -11.01
CA ALA A 101 -13.04 22.01 -11.51
C ALA A 101 -12.51 21.56 -12.88
N ALA A 102 -12.25 22.50 -13.79
CA ALA A 102 -11.65 22.19 -15.09
C ALA A 102 -10.21 21.65 -14.99
N ALA A 103 -9.41 22.16 -14.04
CA ALA A 103 -8.06 21.64 -13.79
C ALA A 103 -8.09 20.21 -13.24
N LEU A 104 -9.02 19.93 -12.33
CA LEU A 104 -9.22 18.60 -11.77
C LEU A 104 -9.69 17.61 -12.83
N LEU A 105 -10.69 17.97 -13.65
CA LEU A 105 -11.16 17.11 -14.73
C LEU A 105 -10.02 16.76 -15.69
N ARG A 106 -9.20 17.74 -16.10
CA ARG A 106 -8.02 17.48 -16.93
C ARG A 106 -7.02 16.53 -16.25
N ALA A 107 -6.80 16.68 -14.95
CA ALA A 107 -5.91 15.78 -14.21
C ALA A 107 -6.45 14.35 -14.17
N VAL A 108 -7.76 14.18 -13.94
CA VAL A 108 -8.45 12.89 -13.96
C VAL A 108 -8.32 12.22 -15.33
N GLU A 109 -8.61 12.96 -16.41
CA GLU A 109 -8.50 12.46 -17.79
C GLU A 109 -7.05 12.11 -18.16
N ALA A 110 -6.07 12.85 -17.64
CA ALA A 110 -4.65 12.63 -17.92
C ALA A 110 -4.02 11.48 -17.12
N ALA A 111 -4.59 11.09 -15.97
CA ALA A 111 -3.95 10.13 -15.06
C ALA A 111 -3.59 8.77 -15.70
N PRO A 112 -4.46 8.14 -16.51
CA PRO A 112 -4.11 6.87 -17.17
C PRO A 112 -2.92 6.99 -18.14
N GLU A 113 -2.85 8.07 -18.92
CA GLU A 113 -1.74 8.29 -19.85
C GLU A 113 -0.45 8.68 -19.11
N LEU A 114 -0.53 9.44 -18.02
CA LEU A 114 0.62 9.73 -17.15
C LEU A 114 1.20 8.45 -16.53
N LYS A 115 0.33 7.55 -16.05
CA LYS A 115 0.76 6.22 -15.60
C LYS A 115 1.44 5.45 -16.73
N ALA A 116 0.83 5.40 -17.92
CA ALA A 116 1.40 4.70 -19.08
C ALA A 116 2.76 5.28 -19.51
N GLN A 117 2.95 6.60 -19.42
CA GLN A 117 4.24 7.24 -19.65
C GLN A 117 5.28 6.82 -18.60
N GLY A 118 4.90 6.81 -17.32
CA GLY A 118 5.74 6.29 -16.24
C GLY A 118 6.17 4.84 -16.49
N ASP A 119 5.23 3.98 -16.91
CA ASP A 119 5.52 2.57 -17.21
C ASP A 119 6.51 2.41 -18.38
N ARG A 120 6.42 3.28 -19.40
CA ARG A 120 7.38 3.31 -20.52
C ARG A 120 8.78 3.75 -20.04
N LEU A 121 8.87 4.75 -19.17
CA LEU A 121 10.13 5.23 -18.58
C LEU A 121 10.76 4.18 -17.67
N LEU A 122 9.96 3.51 -16.85
CA LEU A 122 10.43 2.45 -15.96
C LEU A 122 11.03 1.28 -16.75
N LYS A 123 10.39 0.89 -17.86
CA LYS A 123 10.92 -0.13 -18.79
C LYS A 123 12.25 0.28 -19.46
N ARG A 124 12.51 1.58 -19.63
CA ARG A 124 13.78 2.10 -20.15
C ARG A 124 14.88 2.21 -19.10
N GLY A 125 14.56 1.98 -17.82
CA GLY A 125 15.52 2.11 -16.73
C GLY A 125 15.65 3.53 -16.19
N GLU A 126 14.61 4.37 -16.35
CA GLU A 126 14.58 5.76 -15.90
C GLU A 126 13.61 5.92 -14.69
N PRO A 127 13.92 5.35 -13.51
CA PRO A 127 12.98 5.25 -12.39
C PRO A 127 12.61 6.61 -11.77
N LYS A 128 13.53 7.58 -11.78
CA LYS A 128 13.28 8.93 -11.25
C LYS A 128 12.21 9.66 -12.05
N GLU A 129 12.38 9.70 -13.38
CA GLU A 129 11.41 10.32 -14.29
C GLU A 129 10.08 9.58 -14.27
N ALA A 130 10.10 8.24 -14.15
CA ALA A 130 8.88 7.46 -13.98
C ALA A 130 8.10 7.89 -12.72
N ARG A 131 8.77 8.09 -11.58
CA ARG A 131 8.15 8.57 -10.35
C ARG A 131 7.55 9.96 -10.48
N GLU A 132 8.18 10.85 -11.23
CA GLU A 132 7.59 12.17 -11.52
C GLU A 132 6.26 12.03 -12.27
N ARG A 133 6.18 11.11 -13.25
CA ARG A 133 4.92 10.82 -13.96
C ARG A 133 3.87 10.18 -13.06
N TYR A 134 4.26 9.23 -12.20
CA TYR A 134 3.34 8.62 -11.25
C TYR A 134 2.81 9.64 -10.21
N ALA A 135 3.67 10.53 -9.71
CA ALA A 135 3.28 11.61 -8.81
C ALA A 135 2.28 12.57 -9.47
N ALA A 136 2.45 12.87 -10.75
CA ALA A 136 1.48 13.64 -11.52
C ALA A 136 0.17 12.87 -11.72
N ALA A 137 0.21 11.56 -11.97
CA ALA A 137 -0.97 10.72 -12.11
C ALA A 137 -1.79 10.61 -10.80
N HIS A 138 -1.12 10.62 -9.64
CA HIS A 138 -1.79 10.57 -8.32
C HIS A 138 -2.77 11.72 -8.12
N VAL A 139 -2.51 12.88 -8.73
CA VAL A 139 -3.39 14.05 -8.71
C VAL A 139 -4.76 13.70 -9.31
N GLY A 140 -4.78 13.04 -10.48
CA GLY A 140 -6.03 12.63 -11.13
C GLY A 140 -6.65 11.34 -10.60
N ALA A 141 -5.88 10.52 -9.88
CA ALA A 141 -6.35 9.26 -9.31
C ALA A 141 -7.06 9.42 -7.97
N SER A 142 -7.19 10.63 -7.39
CA SER A 142 -7.67 10.83 -6.02
C SER A 142 -9.01 10.14 -5.68
N TRP A 143 -9.90 10.02 -6.66
CA TRP A 143 -11.22 9.41 -6.55
C TRP A 143 -11.25 7.91 -6.91
N ASP A 144 -10.20 7.39 -7.56
CA ASP A 144 -10.09 6.02 -8.01
C ASP A 144 -9.13 5.25 -7.09
N ALA A 145 -9.70 4.40 -6.22
CA ALA A 145 -8.91 3.61 -5.27
C ALA A 145 -8.03 2.55 -5.95
N ASP A 146 -8.51 1.95 -7.05
CA ASP A 146 -7.78 0.94 -7.79
C ASP A 146 -6.57 1.58 -8.49
N LEU A 147 -6.79 2.69 -9.20
CA LEU A 147 -5.70 3.42 -9.87
C LEU A 147 -4.67 3.97 -8.87
N ARG A 148 -5.10 4.44 -7.69
CA ARG A 148 -4.16 4.85 -6.63
C ARG A 148 -3.31 3.69 -6.16
N ALA A 149 -3.90 2.54 -5.89
CA ALA A 149 -3.15 1.37 -5.48
C ALA A 149 -2.12 0.94 -6.53
N GLU A 150 -2.51 0.95 -7.81
CA GLU A 150 -1.60 0.66 -8.92
C GLU A 150 -0.44 1.65 -9.00
N LEU A 151 -0.70 2.95 -8.82
CA LEU A 151 0.34 3.98 -8.82
C LEU A 151 1.32 3.84 -7.65
N HIS A 152 0.84 3.48 -6.46
CA HIS A 152 1.70 3.15 -5.32
C HIS A 152 2.58 1.92 -5.60
N ILE A 153 2.02 0.86 -6.20
CA ILE A 153 2.80 -0.31 -6.65
C ILE A 153 3.89 0.10 -7.64
N LYS A 154 3.56 0.93 -8.64
CA LYS A 154 4.51 1.39 -9.65
C LYS A 154 5.59 2.31 -9.10
N THR A 155 5.24 3.18 -8.17
CA THR A 155 6.20 4.02 -7.44
C THR A 155 7.16 3.15 -6.62
N ALA A 156 6.65 2.10 -5.96
CA ALA A 156 7.49 1.14 -5.23
C ALA A 156 8.44 0.35 -6.14
N GLU A 157 8.00 -0.08 -7.33
CA GLU A 157 8.87 -0.73 -8.32
C GLU A 157 10.04 0.19 -8.71
N ALA A 158 9.77 1.49 -8.94
CA ALA A 158 10.79 2.48 -9.26
C ALA A 158 11.76 2.73 -8.11
N LEU A 159 11.25 2.91 -6.88
CA LEU A 159 12.06 3.08 -5.67
C LEU A 159 12.99 1.87 -5.42
N ARG A 160 12.48 0.66 -5.66
CA ARG A 160 13.27 -0.58 -5.59
C ARG A 160 14.44 -0.58 -6.57
N MET A 161 14.24 -0.11 -7.81
CA MET A 161 15.31 0.01 -8.80
C MET A 161 16.38 1.01 -8.37
N GLU A 162 16.01 2.02 -7.60
CA GLU A 162 16.94 3.00 -7.02
C GLU A 162 17.59 2.52 -5.70
N GLY A 163 17.22 1.34 -5.19
CA GLY A 163 17.71 0.80 -3.92
C GLY A 163 17.06 1.41 -2.68
N GLN A 164 16.01 2.23 -2.84
CA GLN A 164 15.26 2.88 -1.74
C GLN A 164 14.20 1.91 -1.17
N LEU A 165 14.68 0.85 -0.49
CA LEU A 165 13.84 -0.26 -0.06
C LEU A 165 12.81 0.12 1.03
N GLU A 166 13.16 1.03 1.93
CA GLU A 166 12.27 1.45 3.02
C GLU A 166 11.10 2.28 2.49
N GLU A 167 11.37 3.23 1.60
CA GLU A 167 10.36 4.03 0.91
C GLU A 167 9.47 3.13 0.05
N ALA A 168 10.05 2.19 -0.70
CA ALA A 168 9.29 1.24 -1.50
C ALA A 168 8.32 0.41 -0.64
N LEU A 169 8.75 -0.02 0.55
CA LEU A 169 7.88 -0.77 1.46
C LEU A 169 6.71 0.07 1.99
N LYS A 170 6.92 1.38 2.24
CA LYS A 170 5.84 2.29 2.65
C LYS A 170 4.79 2.40 1.55
N GLU A 171 5.22 2.62 0.31
CA GLU A 171 4.34 2.71 -0.85
C GLU A 171 3.50 1.44 -1.04
N VAL A 172 4.09 0.26 -0.93
CA VAL A 172 3.33 -1.01 -1.07
C VAL A 172 2.36 -1.23 0.09
N CYS A 173 2.71 -0.85 1.31
CA CYS A 173 1.79 -0.92 2.45
C CYS A 173 0.59 0.01 2.25
N GLU A 174 0.82 1.21 1.70
CA GLU A 174 -0.25 2.15 1.36
C GLU A 174 -1.15 1.59 0.26
N ALA A 175 -0.58 0.99 -0.80
CA ALA A 175 -1.33 0.32 -1.86
C ALA A 175 -2.29 -0.76 -1.31
N CYS A 176 -1.81 -1.58 -0.36
CA CYS A 176 -2.62 -2.62 0.28
C CYS A 176 -3.80 -2.06 1.10
N SER A 177 -3.75 -0.80 1.53
CA SER A 177 -4.84 -0.17 2.28
C SER A 177 -6.04 0.22 1.41
N PHE A 178 -5.80 0.45 0.11
CA PHE A 178 -6.83 0.86 -0.85
C PHE A 178 -7.51 -0.30 -1.57
N MET A 179 -6.86 -1.46 -1.64
CA MET A 179 -7.35 -2.59 -2.43
C MET A 179 -8.27 -3.52 -1.65
N ASP A 180 -9.25 -4.07 -2.34
CA ASP A 180 -9.96 -5.26 -1.88
C ASP A 180 -8.97 -6.42 -1.69
N ARG A 181 -9.27 -7.30 -0.71
CA ARG A 181 -8.36 -8.39 -0.31
C ARG A 181 -7.87 -9.24 -1.49
N GLU A 182 -8.72 -9.49 -2.48
CA GLU A 182 -8.40 -10.35 -3.64
C GLU A 182 -7.50 -9.65 -4.67
N LYS A 183 -7.61 -8.33 -4.84
CA LYS A 183 -6.75 -7.55 -5.75
C LYS A 183 -5.35 -7.29 -5.19
N SER A 184 -5.13 -7.58 -3.91
CA SER A 184 -3.86 -7.31 -3.23
C SER A 184 -2.70 -8.24 -3.60
N ALA A 185 -2.94 -9.29 -4.39
CA ALA A 185 -1.92 -10.30 -4.70
C ALA A 185 -0.64 -9.72 -5.35
N PRO A 186 -0.70 -8.80 -6.34
CA PRO A 186 0.50 -8.16 -6.90
C PRO A 186 1.26 -7.31 -5.87
N ALA A 187 0.56 -6.56 -5.02
CA ALA A 187 1.20 -5.77 -3.95
C ALA A 187 1.87 -6.67 -2.92
N LEU A 188 1.23 -7.76 -2.51
CA LEU A 188 1.82 -8.72 -1.58
C LEU A 188 3.07 -9.39 -2.16
N LEU A 189 3.04 -9.75 -3.45
CA LEU A 189 4.23 -10.26 -4.14
C LEU A 189 5.36 -9.22 -4.11
N LEU A 190 5.08 -7.97 -4.47
CA LEU A 190 6.10 -6.91 -4.44
C LEU A 190 6.62 -6.64 -3.03
N ARG A 191 5.74 -6.63 -2.01
CA ARG A 191 6.16 -6.50 -0.59
C ARG A 191 7.08 -7.64 -0.16
N GLY A 192 6.74 -8.86 -0.56
CA GLY A 192 7.55 -10.04 -0.33
C GLY A 192 8.92 -9.96 -0.98
N ILE A 193 9.00 -9.43 -2.21
CA ILE A 193 10.26 -9.17 -2.93
C ILE A 193 11.09 -8.09 -2.21
N LEU A 194 10.48 -6.98 -1.80
CA LEU A 194 11.18 -5.92 -1.07
C LEU A 194 11.73 -6.40 0.28
N ARG A 195 10.95 -7.23 1.00
CA ARG A 195 11.39 -7.88 2.24
C ARG A 195 12.53 -8.86 1.99
N PHE A 196 12.51 -9.57 0.87
CA PHE A 196 13.63 -10.41 0.43
C PHE A 196 14.88 -9.57 0.26
N ASP A 197 14.80 -8.50 -0.53
CA ASP A 197 15.95 -7.62 -0.80
C ASP A 197 16.48 -6.94 0.50
N SER A 198 15.62 -6.77 1.50
CA SER A 198 15.97 -6.25 2.83
C SER A 198 16.51 -7.32 3.81
N GLY A 199 16.65 -8.59 3.40
CA GLY A 199 17.13 -9.69 4.23
C GLY A 199 16.10 -10.29 5.20
N LYS A 200 14.83 -9.88 5.11
CA LYS A 200 13.73 -10.38 5.95
C LYS A 200 13.09 -11.62 5.33
N TRP A 201 13.86 -12.71 5.23
CA TRP A 201 13.52 -13.91 4.46
C TRP A 201 12.20 -14.57 4.90
N ARG A 202 11.93 -14.62 6.21
CA ARG A 202 10.69 -15.23 6.75
C ARG A 202 9.45 -14.42 6.36
N GLU A 203 9.48 -13.11 6.60
CA GLU A 203 8.38 -12.21 6.23
C GLU A 203 8.17 -12.18 4.71
N SER A 204 9.26 -12.29 3.94
CA SER A 204 9.22 -12.43 2.48
C SER A 204 8.45 -13.68 2.04
N LEU A 205 8.79 -14.85 2.60
CA LEU A 205 8.12 -16.10 2.26
C LEU A 205 6.62 -16.05 2.59
N GLU A 206 6.28 -15.54 3.78
CA GLU A 206 4.88 -15.41 4.20
C GLU A 206 4.05 -14.55 3.24
N ASP A 207 4.61 -13.43 2.76
CA ASP A 207 3.94 -12.56 1.80
C ASP A 207 3.77 -13.22 0.43
N ILE A 208 4.80 -13.92 -0.05
CA ILE A 208 4.77 -14.56 -1.37
C ILE A 208 3.79 -15.75 -1.37
N GLU A 209 3.70 -16.51 -0.27
CA GLU A 209 2.70 -17.58 -0.11
C GLU A 209 1.28 -17.01 -0.05
N LYS A 210 1.06 -15.92 0.69
CA LYS A 210 -0.24 -15.22 0.69
C LYS A 210 -0.59 -14.68 -0.71
N ALA A 211 0.38 -14.16 -1.45
CA ALA A 211 0.18 -13.71 -2.82
C ALA A 211 -0.21 -14.87 -3.74
N GLN A 212 0.42 -16.05 -3.59
CA GLN A 212 0.06 -17.27 -4.31
C GLN A 212 -1.38 -17.69 -4.04
N ASP A 213 -1.79 -17.72 -2.77
CA ASP A 213 -3.14 -18.11 -2.37
C ASP A 213 -4.22 -17.17 -2.95
N LEU A 214 -3.98 -15.86 -2.87
CA LEU A 214 -4.91 -14.86 -3.40
C LEU A 214 -4.96 -14.88 -4.93
N ALA A 215 -3.82 -15.00 -5.59
CA ALA A 215 -3.75 -15.12 -7.04
C ALA A 215 -4.49 -16.37 -7.55
N ALA A 216 -4.37 -17.50 -6.86
CA ALA A 216 -5.10 -18.73 -7.19
C ALA A 216 -6.62 -18.54 -7.07
N ARG A 217 -7.10 -17.89 -5.98
CA ARG A 217 -8.53 -17.59 -5.79
C ARG A 217 -9.07 -16.64 -6.85
N ALA A 218 -8.30 -15.62 -7.20
CA ALA A 218 -8.66 -14.62 -8.21
C ALA A 218 -8.39 -15.09 -9.66
N GLN A 219 -7.86 -16.31 -9.85
CA GLN A 219 -7.41 -16.82 -11.16
C GLN A 219 -6.45 -15.87 -11.89
N GLN A 220 -5.62 -15.15 -11.12
CA GLN A 220 -4.67 -14.15 -11.61
C GLN A 220 -3.30 -14.79 -11.86
N SER A 221 -2.73 -14.55 -13.04
CA SER A 221 -1.33 -14.90 -13.31
C SER A 221 -0.40 -13.79 -12.80
N LEU A 222 0.52 -14.15 -11.90
CA LEU A 222 1.55 -13.24 -11.39
C LEU A 222 2.91 -13.59 -11.99
N GLN A 223 3.52 -12.61 -12.66
CA GLN A 223 4.84 -12.77 -13.25
C GLN A 223 5.88 -13.14 -12.18
N ASP A 224 6.76 -14.08 -12.49
CA ASP A 224 7.89 -14.50 -11.66
C ASP A 224 7.53 -15.07 -10.27
N LEU A 225 6.25 -15.26 -9.95
CA LEU A 225 5.79 -15.76 -8.64
C LEU A 225 6.48 -17.09 -8.25
N ALA A 226 6.50 -18.06 -9.18
CA ALA A 226 7.10 -19.36 -8.92
C ALA A 226 8.61 -19.27 -8.63
N MET A 227 9.32 -18.38 -9.35
CA MET A 227 10.75 -18.13 -9.11
C MET A 227 10.96 -17.51 -7.73
N TRP A 228 10.19 -16.47 -7.38
CA TRP A 228 10.31 -15.79 -6.10
C TRP A 228 9.94 -16.69 -4.92
N LEU A 229 8.90 -17.51 -5.05
CA LEU A 229 8.53 -18.50 -4.05
C LEU A 229 9.66 -19.51 -3.81
N ARG A 230 10.28 -20.01 -4.88
CA ARG A 230 11.46 -20.90 -4.77
C ARG A 230 12.61 -20.21 -4.03
N ARG A 231 12.96 -18.98 -4.43
CA ARG A 231 14.04 -18.19 -3.81
C ARG A 231 13.78 -17.92 -2.34
N ALA A 232 12.56 -17.53 -1.98
CA ALA A 232 12.18 -17.24 -0.59
C ALA A 232 12.23 -18.49 0.29
N ARG A 233 11.71 -19.64 -0.19
CA ARG A 233 11.80 -20.93 0.52
C ARG A 233 13.23 -21.36 0.78
N GLU A 234 14.08 -21.23 -0.24
CA GLU A 234 15.49 -21.56 -0.15
C GLU A 234 16.23 -20.62 0.81
N ALA A 235 15.95 -19.32 0.77
CA ALA A 235 16.54 -18.34 1.68
C ALA A 235 16.11 -18.57 3.14
N VAL A 236 14.84 -18.90 3.40
CA VAL A 236 14.38 -19.26 4.75
C VAL A 236 15.05 -20.53 5.24
N ARG A 237 15.16 -21.57 4.41
CA ARG A 237 15.86 -22.81 4.77
C ARG A 237 17.33 -22.56 5.10
N ARG A 238 18.02 -21.76 4.27
CA ARG A 238 19.44 -21.41 4.44
C ARG A 238 19.70 -20.56 5.67
N ASN A 239 18.79 -19.67 6.03
CA ASN A 239 18.94 -18.72 7.13
C ASN A 239 18.12 -19.09 8.36
N ASP A 240 17.59 -20.32 8.44
CA ASP A 240 16.96 -20.81 9.66
C ASP A 240 18.04 -20.92 10.75
N SER A 241 17.76 -20.38 11.95
CA SER A 241 18.67 -20.46 13.09
C SER A 241 18.93 -21.90 13.54
N ARG A 242 18.07 -22.84 13.13
CA ARG A 242 18.23 -24.29 13.34
C ARG A 242 18.99 -24.98 12.21
N SER A 243 19.38 -24.26 11.16
CA SER A 243 20.17 -24.83 10.07
C SER A 243 21.55 -25.26 10.56
N PHE A 244 22.14 -26.26 9.89
CA PHE A 244 23.50 -26.69 10.18
C PHE A 244 24.52 -25.55 9.97
N TYR A 245 24.26 -24.65 9.02
CA TYR A 245 25.06 -23.44 8.81
C TYR A 245 25.00 -22.50 10.02
N ALA A 246 23.81 -22.22 10.55
CA ALA A 246 23.63 -21.39 11.73
C ALA A 246 24.26 -22.01 12.99
N ILE A 247 24.16 -23.34 13.16
CA ILE A 247 24.80 -24.07 14.26
C ILE A 247 26.32 -23.91 14.22
N LEU A 248 26.92 -23.95 13.02
CA LEU A 248 28.35 -23.71 12.82
C LEU A 248 28.71 -22.22 12.74
N GLY A 249 27.76 -21.29 12.84
CA GLY A 249 28.01 -19.85 12.70
C GLY A 249 28.58 -19.47 11.32
N LEU A 250 28.21 -20.21 10.28
CA LEU A 250 28.68 -20.03 8.91
C LEU A 250 27.55 -19.53 8.02
N ARG A 251 27.94 -18.88 6.92
CA ARG A 251 27.02 -18.56 5.83
C ARG A 251 26.90 -19.77 4.89
N CYS A 252 25.77 -19.89 4.19
CA CYS A 252 25.53 -21.00 3.25
C CYS A 252 26.49 -21.05 2.04
N ASP A 253 27.15 -19.92 1.72
CA ASP A 253 28.18 -19.77 0.68
C ASP A 253 29.60 -20.15 1.16
N CYS A 254 29.75 -20.61 2.41
CA CYS A 254 31.05 -21.02 2.96
C CYS A 254 31.68 -22.19 2.19
N ASP A 255 33.00 -22.20 2.12
CA ASP A 255 33.73 -23.31 1.51
C ASP A 255 33.92 -24.47 2.50
N ALA A 256 34.46 -25.60 2.03
CA ALA A 256 34.71 -26.76 2.89
C ALA A 256 35.78 -26.49 3.97
N ALA A 257 36.67 -25.51 3.74
CA ALA A 257 37.71 -25.16 4.70
C ALA A 257 37.11 -24.36 5.88
N ASP A 258 36.18 -23.45 5.61
CA ASP A 258 35.41 -22.70 6.59
C ASP A 258 34.59 -23.63 7.49
N VAL A 259 33.94 -24.65 6.91
CA VAL A 259 33.20 -25.68 7.64
C VAL A 259 34.11 -26.40 8.65
N ARG A 260 35.29 -26.86 8.21
CA ARG A 260 36.27 -27.52 9.08
C ARG A 260 36.82 -26.60 10.15
N LYS A 261 37.15 -25.36 9.79
CA LYS A 261 37.71 -24.36 10.69
C LYS A 261 36.72 -24.00 11.79
N SER A 262 35.45 -23.77 11.44
CA SER A 262 34.42 -23.46 12.42
C SER A 262 34.13 -24.64 13.34
N PHE A 263 34.03 -25.86 12.78
CA PHE A 263 33.87 -27.08 13.57
C PHE A 263 34.98 -27.22 14.62
N HIS A 264 36.25 -27.10 14.23
CA HIS A 264 37.37 -27.22 15.17
C HIS A 264 37.31 -26.14 16.28
N LYS A 265 37.00 -24.89 15.90
CA LYS A 265 36.85 -23.79 16.86
C LYS A 265 35.74 -24.05 17.87
N LEU A 266 34.57 -24.51 17.41
CA LEU A 266 33.40 -24.77 18.26
C LEU A 266 33.58 -26.03 19.11
N ALA A 267 34.18 -27.08 18.56
CA ALA A 267 34.53 -28.30 19.30
C ALA A 267 35.46 -28.01 20.48
N LEU A 268 36.48 -27.16 20.27
CA LEU A 268 37.38 -26.72 21.33
C LEU A 268 36.70 -25.86 22.40
N GLN A 269 35.53 -25.26 22.14
CA GLN A 269 34.75 -24.52 23.14
C GLN A 269 33.89 -25.44 23.99
N CYS A 270 33.45 -26.56 23.43
CA CYS A 270 32.65 -27.57 24.13
C CYS A 270 33.48 -28.71 24.75
N HIS A 271 34.81 -28.67 24.64
CA HIS A 271 35.69 -29.73 25.15
C HIS A 271 35.56 -29.89 26.68
N PRO A 272 35.51 -31.12 27.23
CA PRO A 272 35.39 -31.38 28.65
C PRO A 272 36.37 -30.57 29.51
N ASP A 273 37.62 -30.43 29.06
CA ASP A 273 38.65 -29.65 29.78
C ASP A 273 38.29 -28.16 29.99
N LYS A 274 37.43 -27.56 29.16
CA LYS A 274 37.00 -26.17 29.34
C LYS A 274 35.71 -26.02 30.14
N VAL A 275 34.90 -27.07 30.21
CA VAL A 275 33.60 -27.08 30.91
C VAL A 275 33.63 -27.87 32.22
N HIS A 276 34.74 -28.55 32.54
CA HIS A 276 34.86 -29.40 33.74
C HIS A 276 34.58 -28.66 35.05
N SER A 277 34.87 -27.35 35.10
CA SER A 277 34.79 -26.48 36.27
C SER A 277 33.43 -25.79 36.42
N THR A 278 32.49 -26.04 35.50
CA THR A 278 31.16 -25.40 35.49
C THR A 278 30.07 -26.30 36.11
N SER A 279 28.94 -25.69 36.45
CA SER A 279 27.75 -26.38 36.97
C SER A 279 27.26 -27.50 36.05
N GLU A 280 26.65 -28.54 36.62
CA GLU A 280 26.07 -29.69 35.92
C GLU A 280 25.09 -29.28 34.80
N VAL A 281 24.37 -28.17 34.99
CA VAL A 281 23.46 -27.60 33.98
C VAL A 281 24.22 -27.11 32.74
N LEU A 282 25.39 -26.49 32.94
CA LEU A 282 26.23 -25.98 31.86
C LEU A 282 26.95 -27.12 31.12
N LYS A 283 27.34 -28.19 31.82
CA LYS A 283 27.91 -29.40 31.22
C LYS A 283 26.92 -30.06 30.26
N LYS A 284 25.68 -30.30 30.70
CA LYS A 284 24.62 -30.86 29.84
C LYS A 284 24.30 -29.97 28.64
N SER A 285 24.32 -28.66 28.83
CA SER A 285 24.12 -27.70 27.73
C SER A 285 25.27 -27.76 26.70
N ALA A 286 26.53 -27.88 27.17
CA ALA A 286 27.69 -28.02 26.31
C ALA A 286 27.69 -29.34 25.52
N GLU A 287 27.29 -30.45 26.14
CA GLU A 287 27.12 -31.75 25.46
C GLU A 287 26.05 -31.69 24.36
N ALA A 288 24.87 -31.13 24.67
CA ALA A 288 23.80 -30.97 23.69
C ALA A 288 24.24 -30.08 22.50
N ARG A 289 24.98 -29.00 22.80
CA ARG A 289 25.54 -28.12 21.78
C ARG A 289 26.60 -28.82 20.94
N PHE A 290 27.48 -29.61 21.56
CA PHE A 290 28.51 -30.37 20.87
C PHE A 290 27.92 -31.39 19.91
N LYS A 291 26.87 -32.11 20.33
CA LYS A 291 26.14 -33.05 19.47
C LYS A 291 25.56 -32.36 18.23
N ALA A 292 24.93 -31.19 18.41
CA ALA A 292 24.41 -30.41 17.28
C ALA A 292 25.53 -29.94 16.33
N ILE A 293 26.69 -29.54 16.87
CA ILE A 293 27.87 -29.16 16.08
C ILE A 293 28.40 -30.36 15.27
N GLN A 294 28.45 -31.55 15.87
CA GLN A 294 28.87 -32.78 15.18
C GLN A 294 27.91 -33.15 14.05
N GLU A 295 26.61 -33.20 14.31
CA GLU A 295 25.59 -33.48 13.28
C GLU A 295 25.67 -32.48 12.12
N ALA A 296 25.84 -31.19 12.43
CA ALA A 296 26.01 -30.14 11.43
C ALA A 296 27.26 -30.36 10.56
N TYR A 297 28.40 -30.66 11.19
CA TYR A 297 29.65 -30.92 10.48
C TYR A 297 29.57 -32.18 9.62
N GLU A 298 28.97 -33.27 10.10
CA GLU A 298 28.82 -34.51 9.34
C GLU A 298 28.03 -34.33 8.04
N VAL A 299 27.02 -33.45 8.05
CA VAL A 299 26.22 -33.16 6.87
C VAL A 299 26.93 -32.16 5.95
N LEU A 300 27.52 -31.10 6.50
CA LEU A 300 28.10 -30.01 5.70
C LEU A 300 29.51 -30.28 5.17
N SER A 301 30.27 -31.18 5.80
CA SER A 301 31.63 -31.54 5.37
C SER A 301 31.66 -32.50 4.19
N ASP A 302 30.60 -33.28 3.98
CA ASP A 302 30.43 -34.19 2.85
C ASP A 302 29.72 -33.46 1.69
N PRO A 303 30.34 -33.34 0.49
CA PRO A 303 29.73 -32.62 -0.64
C PRO A 303 28.38 -33.19 -1.08
N LYS A 304 28.18 -34.51 -0.98
CA LYS A 304 26.93 -35.17 -1.37
C LYS A 304 25.84 -34.92 -0.32
N ARG A 305 26.13 -35.11 0.97
CA ARG A 305 25.17 -34.83 2.05
C ARG A 305 24.82 -33.35 2.13
N ARG A 306 25.80 -32.46 1.92
CA ARG A 306 25.57 -31.00 1.83
C ARG A 306 24.62 -30.66 0.69
N ARG A 307 24.81 -31.26 -0.49
CA ARG A 307 23.91 -31.06 -1.63
C ARG A 307 22.50 -31.58 -1.34
N GLU A 308 22.37 -32.76 -0.75
CA GLU A 308 21.06 -33.32 -0.34
C GLU A 308 20.38 -32.44 0.71
N TYR A 309 21.14 -31.85 1.63
CA TYR A 309 20.64 -30.91 2.63
C TYR A 309 20.18 -29.58 2.00
N ASP A 310 20.99 -29.01 1.12
CA ASP A 310 20.72 -27.71 0.49
C ASP A 310 19.51 -27.78 -0.46
N TYR A 311 19.47 -28.79 -1.34
CA TYR A 311 18.49 -28.89 -2.42
C TYR A 311 17.34 -29.86 -2.12
N GLY A 312 17.40 -30.60 -1.01
CA GLY A 312 16.48 -31.71 -0.72
C GLY A 312 16.91 -33.00 -1.41
N LYS A 313 16.33 -34.13 -0.96
CA LYS A 313 16.51 -35.42 -1.66
C LYS A 313 15.93 -35.30 -3.07
N SER A 314 16.80 -35.35 -4.07
CA SER A 314 16.42 -35.54 -5.48
C SER A 314 15.97 -36.98 -5.70
#